data_AF-A0A651FLY9-F1
#
_entry.id   AF-A0A651FLY9-F1
#
_cell.length_a   1.000
_cell.length_b   1.000
_cell.length_c   1.000
_cell.angle_alpha   90.00
_cell.angle_beta   90.00
_cell.angle_gamma   90.00
#
_symmetry.space_group_name_H-M   'P 1'
#
loop_
_entity.id
_entity.type
_entity.pdbx_description
1 polymer ?
#
loop_
_entity_poly.entity_id
_entity_poly.type
_entity_poly.pdbx_seq_one_letter_code
_entity_poly.pdbx_strand_id
1 'polypeptide(L)'
;MALRYEEMTRTMLAEYGVRVRKWRTSMSGVAWQVTYHDGTVARLIEAPRPRGPMSAAVFLHEIGHHAIGFRTYSPRCLEEYHAWAFALEQMHRWDLNVTESVRRRMHASLSYAVHKALRRGLLNLPPELIPFRDPPAPRAPAPNTPAPKTLVP
;
A
#
# COMPACT_ATOMS: atom_id res chain seq x y z
N MET A 1 -13.64 -13.35 -8.22
CA MET A 1 -12.54 -12.42 -7.87
C MET A 1 -12.88 -10.96 -8.12
N ALA A 2 -13.25 -10.53 -9.34
CA ALA A 2 -13.51 -9.11 -9.63
C ALA A 2 -14.62 -8.48 -8.76
N LEU A 3 -15.72 -9.21 -8.52
CA LEU A 3 -16.82 -8.76 -7.66
C LEU A 3 -16.38 -8.46 -6.22
N ARG A 4 -15.47 -9.28 -5.67
CA ARG A 4 -14.98 -9.10 -4.29
C ARG A 4 -14.15 -7.83 -4.15
N TYR A 5 -13.33 -7.50 -5.15
CA TYR A 5 -12.59 -6.23 -5.16
C TYR A 5 -13.53 -5.03 -5.27
N GLU A 6 -14.58 -5.13 -6.07
CA GLU A 6 -15.58 -4.06 -6.22
C GLU A 6 -16.40 -3.86 -4.94
N GLU A 7 -16.84 -4.94 -4.31
CA GLU A 7 -17.53 -4.92 -3.03
C GLU A 7 -16.67 -4.30 -1.94
N MET A 8 -15.44 -4.80 -1.76
CA MET A 8 -14.46 -4.22 -0.84
C MET A 8 -14.25 -2.73 -1.11
N THR A 9 -14.08 -2.33 -2.39
CA THR A 9 -13.90 -0.92 -2.73
C THR A 9 -15.08 -0.06 -2.26
N ARG A 10 -16.32 -0.49 -2.53
CA ARG A 10 -17.53 0.26 -2.13
C ARG A 10 -17.67 0.32 -0.61
N THR A 11 -17.49 -0.80 0.07
CA THR A 11 -17.62 -0.87 1.53
C THR A 11 -16.58 0.00 2.23
N MET A 12 -15.31 -0.09 1.83
CA MET A 12 -14.24 0.71 2.45
C MET A 12 -14.41 2.21 2.19
N LEU A 13 -14.88 2.62 1.00
CA LEU A 13 -15.17 4.03 0.74
C LEU A 13 -16.32 4.54 1.62
N ALA A 14 -17.38 3.75 1.77
CA ALA A 14 -18.54 4.10 2.58
C ALA A 14 -18.19 4.17 4.07
N GLU A 15 -17.53 3.13 4.60
CA GLU A 15 -17.17 3.00 6.02
C GLU A 15 -16.32 4.18 6.51
N TYR A 16 -15.33 4.61 5.72
CA TYR A 16 -14.44 5.71 6.11
C TYR A 16 -14.89 7.09 5.57
N GLY A 17 -16.00 7.14 4.83
CA GLY A 17 -16.51 8.37 4.22
C GLY A 17 -15.54 8.98 3.20
N VAL A 18 -14.80 8.14 2.47
CA VAL A 18 -13.76 8.55 1.52
C VAL A 18 -14.35 8.63 0.11
N ARG A 19 -13.97 9.67 -0.64
CA ARG A 19 -14.35 9.84 -2.05
C ARG A 19 -13.12 9.71 -2.94
N VAL A 20 -13.26 8.95 -4.02
CA VAL A 20 -12.21 8.85 -5.03
C VAL A 20 -12.30 10.05 -5.96
N ARG A 21 -11.23 10.85 -6.02
CA ARG A 21 -11.14 11.98 -6.94
C ARG A 21 -10.70 11.54 -8.34
N LYS A 22 -9.78 10.58 -8.41
CA LYS A 22 -9.25 10.02 -9.66
C LYS A 22 -8.79 8.59 -9.48
N TRP A 23 -9.19 7.72 -10.41
CA TRP A 23 -8.58 6.41 -10.59
C TRP A 23 -7.28 6.54 -11.38
N ARG A 24 -6.14 6.19 -10.78
CA ARG A 24 -4.82 6.26 -11.40
C ARG A 24 -4.54 5.03 -12.27
N THR A 25 -3.78 5.22 -13.34
CA THR A 25 -3.22 4.12 -14.14
C THR A 25 -1.92 3.58 -13.51
N SER A 26 -1.18 4.42 -12.78
CA SER A 26 0.01 4.03 -12.03
C SER A 26 -0.33 3.27 -10.75
N MET A 27 0.58 2.39 -10.29
CA MET A 27 0.46 1.69 -9.00
C MET A 27 0.92 2.56 -7.82
N SER A 28 0.36 3.76 -7.72
CA SER A 28 0.60 4.73 -6.64
C SER A 28 -0.70 5.42 -6.28
N GLY A 29 -0.79 5.89 -5.04
CA GLY A 29 -1.92 6.69 -4.59
C GLY A 29 -1.49 7.91 -3.80
N VAL A 30 -2.51 8.68 -3.38
CA VAL A 30 -2.39 9.78 -2.44
C VAL A 30 -3.72 9.96 -1.72
N ALA A 31 -3.66 10.17 -0.41
CA ALA A 31 -4.79 10.50 0.44
C ALA A 31 -4.63 11.90 1.03
N TRP A 32 -5.71 12.67 1.07
CA TRP A 32 -5.73 13.99 1.70
C TRP A 32 -7.13 14.37 2.19
N GLN A 33 -7.19 15.41 3.01
CA GLN A 33 -8.43 15.99 3.53
C GLN A 33 -8.52 17.46 3.16
N VAL A 34 -9.74 17.94 2.94
CA VAL A 34 -10.06 19.36 2.74
C VAL A 34 -11.05 19.75 3.82
N THR A 35 -10.66 20.69 4.68
CA THR A 35 -11.55 21.31 5.67
C THR A 35 -12.13 22.59 5.07
N TYR A 36 -13.44 22.67 5.01
CA TYR A 36 -14.16 23.84 4.54
C TYR A 36 -14.40 24.84 5.67
N HIS A 37 -14.76 26.07 5.33
CA HIS A 37 -15.00 27.15 6.30
C HIS A 37 -16.15 26.81 7.28
N ASP A 38 -17.14 26.02 6.84
CA ASP A 38 -18.24 25.55 7.68
C ASP A 38 -17.84 24.41 8.65
N GLY A 39 -16.55 24.04 8.68
CA GLY A 39 -16.01 22.97 9.51
C GLY A 39 -16.20 21.57 8.94
N THR A 40 -16.88 21.41 7.79
CA THR A 40 -17.01 20.11 7.15
C THR A 40 -15.67 19.65 6.57
N VAL A 41 -15.45 18.33 6.57
CA VAL A 41 -14.21 17.72 6.06
C VAL A 41 -14.54 16.77 4.92
N ALA A 42 -13.98 17.03 3.74
CA ALA A 42 -13.96 16.06 2.65
C ALA A 42 -12.71 15.19 2.71
N ARG A 43 -12.91 13.86 2.72
CA ARG A 43 -11.85 12.86 2.66
C ARG A 43 -11.68 12.36 1.24
N LEU A 44 -10.49 12.54 0.68
CA LEU A 44 -10.23 12.32 -0.74
C LEU A 44 -9.06 11.37 -0.94
N ILE A 45 -9.14 10.57 -2.01
CA ILE A 45 -8.02 9.77 -2.49
C ILE A 45 -7.89 9.83 -4.01
N GLU A 46 -6.67 9.60 -4.49
CA GLU A 46 -6.42 9.05 -5.82
C GLU A 46 -5.68 7.73 -5.67
N ALA A 47 -6.07 6.69 -6.39
CA ALA A 47 -5.48 5.36 -6.29
C ALA A 47 -5.75 4.56 -7.57
N PRO A 48 -5.00 3.48 -7.87
CA PRO A 48 -5.41 2.54 -8.89
C PRO A 48 -6.73 1.86 -8.52
N ARG A 49 -7.60 1.61 -9.50
CA ARG A 49 -8.85 0.87 -9.25
C ARG A 49 -8.53 -0.59 -8.87
N PRO A 50 -9.03 -1.11 -7.74
CA PRO A 50 -8.81 -2.50 -7.35
C PRO A 50 -9.34 -3.48 -8.41
N ARG A 51 -8.41 -4.18 -9.06
CA ARG A 51 -8.68 -5.24 -10.05
C ARG A 51 -7.86 -6.50 -9.79
N GLY A 52 -6.95 -6.45 -8.82
CA GLY A 52 -6.11 -7.56 -8.40
C GLY A 52 -5.35 -7.20 -7.11
N PRO A 53 -4.53 -8.12 -6.59
CA PRO A 53 -3.88 -7.96 -5.29
C PRO A 53 -3.09 -6.65 -5.12
N MET A 54 -2.30 -6.28 -6.13
CA MET A 54 -1.45 -5.09 -6.07
C MET A 54 -2.26 -3.79 -6.03
N SER A 55 -3.25 -3.65 -6.92
CA SER A 55 -4.09 -2.45 -6.96
C SER A 55 -4.98 -2.34 -5.73
N ALA A 56 -5.46 -3.47 -5.20
CA ALA A 56 -6.20 -3.51 -3.94
C ALA A 56 -5.32 -3.08 -2.75
N ALA A 57 -4.09 -3.59 -2.66
CA ALA A 57 -3.16 -3.22 -1.58
C ALA A 57 -2.85 -1.72 -1.57
N VAL A 58 -2.58 -1.12 -2.74
CA VAL A 58 -2.33 0.33 -2.86
C VAL A 58 -3.58 1.13 -2.50
N PHE A 59 -4.76 0.74 -3.00
CA PHE A 59 -6.02 1.40 -2.64
C PHE A 59 -6.30 1.35 -1.14
N LEU A 60 -6.15 0.17 -0.52
CA LEU A 60 -6.37 -0.03 0.91
C LEU A 60 -5.35 0.73 1.77
N HIS A 61 -4.12 0.94 1.28
CA HIS A 61 -3.14 1.80 1.92
C HIS A 61 -3.59 3.27 1.98
N GLU A 62 -4.18 3.79 0.90
CA GLU A 62 -4.75 5.15 0.92
C GLU A 62 -5.97 5.27 1.84
N ILE A 63 -6.82 4.23 1.90
CA ILE A 63 -7.88 4.15 2.90
C ILE A 63 -7.27 4.09 4.31
N GLY A 64 -6.18 3.35 4.49
CA GLY A 64 -5.45 3.23 5.75
C GLY A 64 -5.03 4.58 6.32
N HIS A 65 -4.57 5.52 5.49
CA HIS A 65 -4.27 6.88 5.94
C HIS A 65 -5.49 7.62 6.53
N HIS A 66 -6.69 7.42 5.97
CA HIS A 66 -7.91 7.97 6.55
C HIS A 66 -8.37 7.21 7.79
N ALA A 67 -8.24 5.88 7.78
CA ALA A 67 -8.68 5.00 8.86
C ALA A 67 -7.89 5.25 10.16
N ILE A 68 -6.57 5.40 10.06
CA ILE A 68 -5.72 5.68 11.22
C ILE A 68 -5.69 7.16 11.61
N GLY A 69 -6.18 8.04 10.74
CA GLY A 69 -6.06 9.49 10.88
C GLY A 69 -4.69 10.04 10.46
N PHE A 70 -4.69 11.20 9.83
CA PHE A 70 -3.45 11.88 9.46
C PHE A 70 -2.77 12.49 10.68
N ARG A 71 -1.44 12.38 10.73
CA ARG A 71 -0.56 12.86 11.81
C ARG A 71 -0.79 12.15 13.15
N THR A 72 -1.48 11.02 13.17
CA THR A 72 -1.67 10.19 14.36
C THR A 72 -0.36 9.53 14.80
N TYR A 73 0.47 9.12 13.85
CA TYR A 73 1.75 8.46 14.13
C TYR A 73 2.94 9.33 13.68
N SER A 74 3.96 9.38 14.53
CA SER A 74 5.20 10.11 14.25
C SER A 74 6.39 9.21 14.55
N PRO A 75 7.45 9.20 13.72
CA PRO A 75 7.66 9.98 12.49
C PRO A 75 6.76 9.55 11.31
N ARG A 76 6.72 10.31 10.21
CA ARG A 76 5.86 9.99 9.03
C ARG A 76 6.08 8.57 8.49
N CYS A 77 7.28 8.01 8.55
CA CYS A 77 7.51 6.62 8.14
C CYS A 77 6.78 5.59 9.03
N LEU A 78 6.49 5.90 10.29
CA LEU A 78 5.67 5.06 11.17
C LEU A 78 4.19 5.13 10.76
N GLU A 79 3.72 6.30 10.34
CA GLU A 79 2.38 6.43 9.77
C GLU A 79 2.21 5.62 8.48
N GLU A 80 3.22 5.63 7.60
CA GLU A 80 3.26 4.76 6.41
C GLU A 80 3.18 3.28 6.80
N TYR A 81 3.87 2.86 7.86
CA TYR A 81 3.81 1.49 8.39
C TYR A 81 2.40 1.12 8.83
N HIS A 82 1.75 1.94 9.63
CA HIS A 82 0.38 1.66 10.09
C HIS A 82 -0.63 1.67 8.94
N ALA A 83 -0.48 2.54 7.95
CA ALA A 83 -1.33 2.51 6.75
C ALA A 83 -1.14 1.22 5.94
N TRP A 84 0.09 0.71 5.80
CA TRP A 84 0.35 -0.59 5.18
C TRP A 84 -0.15 -1.78 6.01
N ALA A 85 0.01 -1.74 7.33
CA ALA A 85 -0.48 -2.77 8.23
C ALA A 85 -2.02 -2.89 8.12
N PHE A 86 -2.72 -1.75 8.14
CA PHE A 86 -4.14 -1.69 7.87
C PHE A 86 -4.49 -2.32 6.52
N ALA A 87 -3.76 -1.97 5.45
CA ALA A 87 -4.03 -2.49 4.12
C ALA A 87 -3.94 -4.02 4.06
N LEU A 88 -2.89 -4.61 4.65
CA LEU A 88 -2.72 -6.06 4.70
C LEU A 88 -3.78 -6.74 5.55
N GLU A 89 -4.13 -6.15 6.69
CA GLU A 89 -5.22 -6.66 7.54
C GLU A 89 -6.55 -6.69 6.78
N GLN A 90 -6.89 -5.62 6.07
CA GLN A 90 -8.10 -5.57 5.24
C GLN A 90 -8.04 -6.59 4.10
N MET A 91 -6.88 -6.77 3.45
CA MET A 91 -6.75 -7.83 2.45
C MET A 91 -7.05 -9.21 3.06
N HIS A 92 -6.59 -9.50 4.28
CA HIS A 92 -6.91 -10.74 4.98
C HIS A 92 -8.39 -10.86 5.34
N ARG A 93 -9.00 -9.80 5.92
CA ARG A 93 -10.43 -9.77 6.29
C ARG A 93 -11.35 -9.98 5.09
N TRP A 94 -10.98 -9.41 3.95
CA TRP A 94 -11.71 -9.57 2.69
C TRP A 94 -11.32 -10.83 1.91
N ASP A 95 -10.56 -11.77 2.50
CA ASP A 95 -10.12 -13.00 1.83
C ASP A 95 -9.49 -12.71 0.45
N LEU A 96 -8.61 -11.70 0.40
CA LEU A 96 -7.84 -11.31 -0.78
C LEU A 96 -6.43 -11.87 -0.67
N ASN A 97 -5.92 -12.37 -1.80
CA ASN A 97 -4.58 -12.94 -1.84
C ASN A 97 -3.50 -11.86 -1.60
N VAL A 98 -2.74 -11.98 -0.51
CA VAL A 98 -1.54 -11.16 -0.25
C VAL A 98 -0.33 -11.86 -0.89
N THR A 99 -0.06 -11.52 -2.15
CA THR A 99 1.03 -12.13 -2.92
C THR A 99 2.40 -11.66 -2.46
N GLU A 100 3.44 -12.41 -2.83
CA GLU A 100 4.83 -12.00 -2.60
C GLU A 100 5.16 -10.63 -3.24
N SER A 101 4.57 -10.34 -4.41
CA SER A 101 4.72 -9.02 -5.02
C SER A 101 4.16 -7.90 -4.15
N VAL A 102 3.02 -8.11 -3.47
CA VAL A 102 2.44 -7.13 -2.54
C VAL A 102 3.37 -6.93 -1.33
N ARG A 103 3.88 -8.01 -0.74
CA ARG A 103 4.84 -7.94 0.39
C ARG A 103 6.10 -7.17 0.01
N ARG A 104 6.68 -7.46 -1.16
CA ARG A 104 7.84 -6.72 -1.67
C ARG A 104 7.52 -5.25 -1.96
N ARG A 105 6.32 -4.93 -2.44
CA ARG A 105 5.89 -3.54 -2.65
C ARG A 105 5.81 -2.77 -1.34
N MET A 106 5.18 -3.35 -0.31
CA MET A 106 5.15 -2.79 1.03
C MET A 106 6.56 -2.55 1.55
N HIS A 107 7.43 -3.57 1.51
CA HIS A 107 8.80 -3.45 1.97
C HIS A 107 9.55 -2.32 1.24
N ALA A 108 9.48 -2.27 -0.08
CA ALA A 108 10.11 -1.21 -0.87
C ALA A 108 9.58 0.18 -0.50
N SER A 109 8.26 0.32 -0.26
CA SER A 109 7.64 1.57 0.17
C SER A 109 8.13 2.03 1.54
N LEU A 110 8.16 1.12 2.51
CA LEU A 110 8.63 1.41 3.87
C LEU A 110 10.12 1.68 3.91
N SER A 111 10.92 0.93 3.15
CA SER A 111 12.35 1.19 3.02
C SER A 111 12.61 2.58 2.45
N TYR A 112 11.87 2.99 1.41
CA TYR A 112 11.95 4.36 0.90
C TYR A 112 11.58 5.40 1.96
N ALA A 113 10.50 5.18 2.73
CA ALA A 113 10.05 6.10 3.78
C ALA A 113 11.09 6.22 4.90
N VAL A 114 11.69 5.10 5.34
CA VAL A 114 12.76 5.04 6.33
C VAL A 114 13.98 5.82 5.84
N HIS A 115 14.48 5.52 4.64
CA HIS A 115 15.62 6.24 4.07
C HIS A 115 15.35 7.74 3.93
N LYS A 116 14.12 8.12 3.55
CA LYS A 116 13.72 9.53 3.48
C LYS A 116 13.71 10.20 4.85
N ALA A 117 13.29 9.50 5.90
CA ALA A 117 13.30 10.02 7.26
C ALA A 117 14.74 10.17 7.81
N LEU A 118 15.60 9.16 7.58
CA LEU A 118 17.01 9.21 7.96
C LEU A 118 17.74 10.37 7.27
N ARG A 119 17.55 10.57 5.96
CA ARG A 119 18.09 11.74 5.23
C ARG A 119 17.59 13.08 5.76
N ARG A 120 16.45 13.11 6.46
CA ARG A 120 15.87 14.30 7.08
C ARG A 120 16.25 14.45 8.57
N GLY A 121 17.19 13.63 9.06
CA GLY A 121 17.73 13.75 10.42
C GLY A 121 17.01 12.93 11.48
N LEU A 122 16.22 11.91 11.11
CA LEU A 122 15.68 10.98 12.11
C LEU A 122 16.83 10.24 12.82
N LEU A 123 16.96 10.43 14.13
CA LEU A 123 18.03 9.82 14.93
C LEU A 123 17.68 8.40 15.38
N ASN A 124 16.44 8.19 15.83
CA ASN A 124 15.97 6.93 16.37
C ASN A 124 14.89 6.33 15.46
N LEU A 125 15.18 5.16 14.89
CA LEU A 125 14.23 4.43 14.07
C LEU A 125 13.27 3.63 14.98
N PRO A 126 11.93 3.80 14.83
CA PRO A 126 10.97 2.95 15.52
C PRO A 126 11.25 1.45 15.33
N PRO A 127 11.10 0.60 16.37
CA PRO A 127 11.41 -0.83 16.29
C PRO A 127 10.69 -1.57 15.15
N GLU A 128 9.44 -1.21 14.88
CA GLU A 128 8.61 -1.76 13.81
C GLU A 128 9.20 -1.50 12.42
N LEU A 129 10.02 -0.46 12.30
CA LEU A 129 10.64 -0.05 11.05
C LEU A 129 12.04 -0.64 10.83
N ILE A 130 12.65 -1.25 11.85
CA ILE A 130 13.98 -1.88 11.76
C ILE A 130 14.05 -2.88 10.58
N PRO A 131 13.07 -3.77 10.35
CA PRO A 131 13.12 -4.72 9.22
C PRO A 131 13.14 -4.06 7.83
N PHE A 132 12.71 -2.80 7.73
CA PHE A 132 12.63 -2.08 6.45
C PHE A 132 13.82 -1.14 6.23
N ARG A 133 14.83 -1.16 7.11
CA ARG A 133 16.03 -0.35 6.94
C ARG A 133 16.71 -0.63 5.59
N ASP A 134 16.78 -1.88 5.18
CA ASP A 134 17.34 -2.29 3.90
C ASP A 134 16.23 -2.54 2.87
N PRO A 135 16.50 -2.35 1.56
CA PRO A 135 15.55 -2.66 0.50
C PRO A 135 15.23 -4.16 0.47
N PRO A 136 14.04 -4.57 -0.04
CA PRO A 136 13.72 -5.98 -0.18
C PRO A 136 14.73 -6.68 -1.08
N ALA A 137 15.06 -7.92 -0.75
CA ALA A 137 15.97 -8.74 -1.54
C ALA A 137 15.53 -8.79 -3.02
N PRO A 138 16.49 -8.90 -3.95
CA PRO A 138 16.19 -9.18 -5.36
C PRO A 138 15.33 -10.43 -5.47
N ARG A 139 14.40 -10.45 -6.44
CA ARG A 139 13.63 -11.66 -6.72
C ARG A 139 14.62 -12.74 -7.16
N ALA A 140 14.54 -13.92 -6.54
CA ALA A 140 15.29 -15.07 -7.04
C ALA A 140 14.94 -15.29 -8.54
N PRO A 141 15.93 -15.61 -9.39
CA PRO A 141 15.62 -15.97 -10.77
C PRO A 141 14.61 -17.12 -10.77
N ALA A 142 13.69 -17.12 -11.72
CA ALA A 142 12.78 -18.25 -11.90
C ALA A 142 13.63 -19.53 -12.08
N PRO A 143 13.20 -20.68 -11.54
CA PRO A 143 13.90 -21.94 -11.83
C PRO A 143 13.99 -22.09 -13.35
N ASN A 144 15.22 -22.23 -13.86
CA ASN A 144 15.51 -22.29 -15.29
C ASN A 144 14.55 -23.24 -16.01
N THR A 145 13.82 -22.74 -17.00
CA THR A 145 13.19 -23.58 -18.03
C THR A 145 14.29 -24.46 -18.62
N PRO A 146 14.17 -25.79 -18.66
CA PRO A 146 15.18 -26.63 -19.30
C PRO A 146 15.33 -26.20 -20.76
N ALA A 147 16.60 -26.10 -21.20
CA ALA A 147 16.95 -25.75 -22.58
C ALA A 147 16.19 -26.62 -23.59
N PRO A 148 15.82 -26.08 -24.76
CA PRO A 148 15.20 -26.89 -25.81
C PRO A 148 16.13 -28.05 -26.14
N LYS A 149 15.62 -29.29 -26.03
CA LYS A 149 16.32 -30.49 -26.50
C LYS A 149 16.69 -30.26 -27.96
N THR A 150 17.98 -30.23 -28.25
CA THR A 150 18.48 -30.34 -29.62
C THR A 150 17.97 -31.65 -30.20
N LEU A 151 17.09 -31.56 -31.20
CA LEU A 151 16.84 -32.67 -32.10
C LEU A 151 18.12 -32.88 -32.89
N VAL A 152 18.77 -34.02 -32.69
CA VAL A 152 19.79 -34.53 -33.61
C VAL A 152 19.07 -35.49 -34.56
N PRO A 153 19.28 -35.39 -35.89
CA PRO A 153 18.64 -36.24 -36.90
C PRO A 153 19.07 -37.70 -36.82
#